data_AF-A0A835XWU3-F1
#
_entry.id   AF-A0A835XWU3-F1
#
_cell.length_a   1.000
_cell.length_b   1.000
_cell.length_c   1.000
_cell.angle_alpha   90.00
_cell.angle_beta   90.00
_cell.angle_gamma   90.00
#
_symmetry.space_group_name_H-M   'P 1'
#
loop_
_entity.id
_entity.type
_entity.pdbx_description
1 polymer ?
#
loop_
_entity_poly.entity_id
_entity_poly.type
_entity_poly.pdbx_seq_one_letter_code
_entity_poly.pdbx_strand_id
1 'polypeptide(L)'
;MIPTNIELPAPIYNAMKYAQLALYLAIYDAGWSRDWLRVGLVNVVEEHVLQSVFFFIMTAHAVVGLVAANFAAKSSPQYPPLSAGLQGFLFGTLGLYDVYLQVQDATAAAAAPAASGKRK
;
A
#
# COMPACT_ATOMS: atom_id res chain seq x y z
N MET A 1 -13.32 -21.87 -4.31
CA MET A 1 -12.52 -20.70 -4.73
C MET A 1 -13.21 -19.48 -4.17
N ILE A 2 -12.58 -18.74 -3.27
CA ILE A 2 -13.06 -17.39 -2.93
C ILE A 2 -12.27 -16.46 -3.85
N PRO A 3 -12.91 -15.85 -4.87
CA PRO A 3 -12.23 -14.91 -5.73
C PRO A 3 -12.09 -13.60 -4.94
N THR A 4 -10.89 -13.26 -4.49
CA THR A 4 -10.61 -11.88 -4.06
C THR A 4 -10.23 -11.07 -5.30
N ASN A 5 -11.22 -10.89 -6.18
CA ASN A 5 -11.12 -10.02 -7.35
C ASN A 5 -11.13 -8.55 -6.93
N ILE A 6 -9.98 -8.04 -6.49
CA ILE A 6 -9.64 -6.65 -6.77
C ILE A 6 -8.54 -6.67 -7.84
N GLU A 7 -8.80 -7.37 -8.95
CA GLU A 7 -8.07 -7.10 -10.19
C GLU A 7 -8.63 -5.79 -10.77
N LEU A 8 -8.28 -4.68 -10.12
CA LEU A 8 -8.52 -3.37 -10.72
C LEU A 8 -7.60 -3.25 -11.94
N PRO A 9 -8.12 -2.78 -13.09
CA PRO A 9 -7.27 -2.40 -14.21
C PRO A 9 -6.12 -1.52 -13.72
N ALA A 10 -4.90 -1.79 -14.21
CA ALA A 10 -3.69 -1.09 -13.77
C ALA A 10 -3.82 0.45 -13.68
N PRO A 11 -4.54 1.14 -14.60
CA PRO A 11 -4.78 2.58 -14.47
C PRO A 11 -5.59 2.97 -13.22
N ILE A 12 -6.63 2.20 -12.90
CA ILE A 12 -7.51 2.47 -11.74
C ILE A 12 -6.75 2.18 -10.44
N TYR A 13 -6.01 1.08 -10.41
CA TYR A 13 -5.18 0.73 -9.27
C TYR A 13 -4.09 1.78 -8.99
N ASN A 14 -3.41 2.26 -10.03
CA ASN A 14 -2.44 3.34 -9.89
C ASN A 14 -3.10 4.66 -9.47
N ALA A 15 -4.28 4.98 -10.01
CA ALA A 15 -5.05 6.15 -9.58
C ALA A 15 -5.38 6.08 -8.09
N MET A 16 -5.77 4.92 -7.57
CA MET A 16 -6.00 4.73 -6.13
C MET A 16 -4.72 4.91 -5.31
N LYS A 17 -3.57 4.41 -5.77
CA LYS A 17 -2.28 4.64 -5.11
C LYS A 17 -1.95 6.12 -5.01
N TYR A 18 -2.09 6.86 -6.11
CA TYR A 18 -1.82 8.29 -6.14
C TYR A 18 -2.83 9.09 -5.31
N ALA A 19 -4.11 8.72 -5.35
CA ALA A 19 -5.14 9.35 -4.53
C ALA A 19 -4.88 9.15 -3.04
N GLN A 20 -4.49 7.94 -2.63
CA GLN A 20 -4.16 7.63 -1.24
C GLN A 20 -2.93 8.42 -0.76
N LEU A 21 -1.88 8.49 -1.59
CA LEU A 21 -0.70 9.31 -1.28
C LEU A 21 -1.07 10.79 -1.17
N ALA A 22 -1.84 11.32 -2.12
CA ALA A 22 -2.30 12.70 -2.11
C ALA A 22 -3.14 13.00 -0.88
N LEU A 23 -3.99 12.07 -0.44
CA LEU A 23 -4.77 12.20 0.79
C LEU A 23 -3.88 12.29 2.03
N TYR A 24 -2.87 11.42 2.15
CA TYR A 24 -1.91 11.50 3.26
C TYR A 24 -1.15 12.82 3.29
N LEU A 25 -0.71 13.29 2.13
CA LEU A 25 -0.02 14.58 2.01
C LEU A 25 -0.95 15.75 2.36
N ALA A 26 -2.21 15.72 1.91
CA ALA A 26 -3.18 16.77 2.21
C ALA A 26 -3.55 16.82 3.71
N ILE A 27 -3.71 15.67 4.35
CA ILE A 27 -3.96 15.60 5.80
C ILE A 27 -2.74 16.12 6.57
N TYR A 28 -1.54 15.70 6.17
CA TYR A 28 -0.31 16.17 6.78
C TYR A 28 -0.14 17.69 6.63
N ASP A 29 -0.33 18.21 5.42
CA ASP A 29 -0.26 19.65 5.15
C ASP A 29 -1.27 20.44 5.99
N ALA A 30 -2.55 20.05 5.96
CA ALA A 30 -3.61 20.73 6.70
C ALA A 30 -3.39 20.71 8.23
N GLY A 31 -2.83 19.63 8.76
CA GLY A 31 -2.50 19.49 10.18
C GLY A 31 -1.31 20.35 10.62
N TRP A 32 -0.29 20.56 9.77
CA TRP A 32 0.91 21.34 10.12
C TRP A 32 0.84 22.81 9.71
N SER A 33 0.06 23.14 8.68
CA SER A 33 -0.28 24.51 8.30
C SER A 33 -1.27 25.14 9.29
N ARG A 34 -1.86 24.34 10.19
CA ARG A 34 -2.94 24.73 11.09
C ARG A 34 -4.21 25.19 10.39
N ASP A 35 -4.50 24.64 9.22
CA ASP A 35 -5.70 25.01 8.48
C ASP A 35 -6.98 24.70 9.26
N TRP A 36 -7.03 23.56 9.94
CA TRP A 36 -8.19 23.15 10.72
C TRP A 36 -8.47 24.11 11.89
N LEU A 37 -7.43 24.58 12.57
CA LEU A 37 -7.54 25.61 13.60
C LEU A 37 -7.97 26.96 13.01
N ARG A 38 -7.41 27.37 11.87
CA ARG A 38 -7.70 28.66 11.23
C ARG A 38 -9.15 28.78 10.75
N VAL A 39 -9.74 27.70 10.26
CA VAL A 39 -11.14 27.68 9.84
C VAL A 39 -12.12 27.43 11.00
N GLY A 40 -11.60 27.26 12.23
CA GLY A 40 -12.41 27.01 13.42
C GLY A 40 -13.03 25.62 13.48
N LEU A 41 -12.49 24.64 12.73
CA LEU A 41 -12.98 23.27 12.73
C LEU A 41 -12.61 22.53 14.03
N VAL A 42 -11.43 22.84 14.58
CA VAL A 42 -10.88 22.23 15.81
C VAL A 42 -10.19 23.29 16.66
N ASN A 43 -10.03 23.01 17.95
CA ASN A 43 -9.15 23.80 18.82
C ASN A 43 -7.70 23.26 18.83
N VAL A 44 -6.80 23.99 19.49
CA VAL A 44 -5.35 23.66 19.53
C VAL A 44 -5.08 22.27 20.14
N VAL A 45 -5.83 21.90 21.17
CA VAL A 45 -5.65 20.60 21.84
C VAL A 45 -6.10 19.47 20.92
N GLU A 46 -7.25 19.63 20.28
CA GLU A 46 -7.79 18.67 19.30
C GLU A 46 -6.85 18.51 18.09
N GLU A 47 -6.27 19.59 17.59
CA GLU A 47 -5.31 19.55 16.48
C GLU A 47 -4.07 18.71 16.83
N HIS A 48 -3.51 18.90 18.03
CA HIS A 48 -2.39 18.07 18.49
C HIS A 48 -2.77 16.59 18.66
N VAL A 49 -3.99 16.30 19.12
CA VAL A 49 -4.49 14.92 19.20
C VAL A 49 -4.58 14.31 17.80
N LEU A 50 -5.12 15.04 16.81
CA LEU A 50 -5.24 14.55 15.44
C LEU A 50 -3.87 14.32 14.78
N GLN A 51 -2.90 15.22 14.99
CA GLN A 51 -1.51 15.03 14.55
C GLN A 51 -0.89 13.75 15.15
N SER A 52 -1.13 13.51 16.44
CA SER A 52 -0.64 12.32 17.15
C SER A 52 -1.27 11.04 16.60
N VAL A 53 -2.58 11.05 16.37
CA VAL A 53 -3.32 9.94 15.75
C VAL A 53 -2.81 9.66 14.35
N PHE A 54 -2.60 10.70 13.54
CA PHE A 54 -2.02 10.56 12.20
C PHE A 54 -0.66 9.87 12.25
N PHE A 55 0.26 10.33 13.10
CA PHE A 55 1.58 9.70 13.22
C PHE A 55 1.53 8.27 13.72
N PHE A 56 0.64 7.96 14.66
CA PHE A 56 0.43 6.59 15.11
C PHE A 56 0.02 5.68 13.94
N ILE A 57 -0.96 6.12 13.14
CA ILE A 57 -1.44 5.38 11.96
C ILE A 57 -0.32 5.24 10.92
N MET A 58 0.39 6.33 10.59
CA MET A 58 1.48 6.30 9.61
C MET A 58 2.64 5.40 10.06
N THR A 59 2.91 5.33 11.37
CA THR A 59 3.91 4.41 11.93
C THR A 59 3.46 2.95 11.77
N ALA A 60 2.21 2.64 12.09
CA ALA A 60 1.66 1.30 11.88
C ALA A 60 1.73 0.90 10.40
N HIS A 61 1.39 1.81 9.49
CA HIS A 61 1.51 1.60 8.04
C HIS A 61 2.96 1.40 7.60
N ALA A 62 3.92 2.13 8.16
CA ALA A 62 5.34 1.93 7.90
C ALA A 62 5.80 0.52 8.31
N VAL A 63 5.37 0.03 9.47
CA VAL A 63 5.63 -1.34 9.91
C VAL A 63 5.05 -2.35 8.92
N VAL A 64 3.81 -2.16 8.47
CA VAL A 64 3.19 -3.06 7.49
C VAL A 64 3.93 -3.02 6.15
N GLY A 65 4.37 -1.85 5.69
CA GLY A 65 5.21 -1.71 4.49
C GLY A 65 6.53 -2.47 4.62
N LEU A 66 7.21 -2.38 5.76
CA LEU A 66 8.43 -3.15 6.01
C LEU A 66 8.18 -4.67 5.99
N VAL A 67 7.08 -5.11 6.60
CA VAL A 67 6.68 -6.54 6.59
C VAL A 67 6.40 -7.01 5.16
N ALA A 68 5.66 -6.23 4.37
CA ALA A 68 5.35 -6.55 2.97
C ALA A 68 6.61 -6.63 2.09
N ALA A 69 7.53 -5.67 2.23
CA ALA A 69 8.81 -5.67 1.52
C ALA A 69 9.66 -6.90 1.87
N ASN A 70 9.78 -7.21 3.16
CA ASN A 70 10.54 -8.35 3.64
C ASN A 70 9.93 -9.69 3.20
N PHE A 71 8.60 -9.79 3.18
CA PHE A 71 7.89 -10.96 2.66
C PHE A 71 8.18 -11.15 1.17
N ALA A 72 7.99 -10.12 0.34
CA ALA A 72 8.28 -10.19 -1.09
C ALA A 72 9.74 -10.59 -1.38
N ALA A 73 10.70 -9.97 -0.68
CA ALA A 73 12.12 -10.25 -0.85
C ALA A 73 12.49 -11.71 -0.57
N LYS A 74 11.77 -12.38 0.34
CA LYS A 74 12.02 -13.78 0.69
C LYS A 74 11.24 -14.77 -0.17
N SER A 75 10.05 -14.39 -0.62
CA SER A 75 9.08 -15.31 -1.21
C SER A 75 9.07 -15.33 -2.74
N SER A 76 9.52 -14.27 -3.41
CA SER A 76 9.59 -14.25 -4.87
C SER A 76 10.75 -13.39 -5.38
N PRO A 77 11.69 -13.94 -6.17
CA PRO A 77 12.71 -13.13 -6.82
C PRO A 77 12.16 -12.23 -7.95
N GLN A 78 10.93 -12.47 -8.40
CA GLN A 78 10.29 -11.72 -9.49
C GLN A 78 9.46 -10.51 -9.00
N TYR A 79 9.01 -10.50 -7.74
CA TYR A 79 8.20 -9.41 -7.21
C TYR A 79 9.06 -8.35 -6.50
N PRO A 80 9.12 -7.09 -6.98
CA PRO A 80 10.02 -6.08 -6.41
C PRO A 80 9.69 -5.71 -4.96
N PRO A 81 10.64 -5.85 -4.00
CA PRO A 81 10.40 -5.55 -2.58
C PRO A 81 9.95 -4.11 -2.31
N LEU A 82 10.46 -3.14 -3.09
CA LEU A 82 10.06 -1.74 -2.93
C LEU A 82 8.59 -1.52 -3.29
N SER A 83 8.09 -2.16 -4.35
CA SER A 83 6.67 -2.07 -4.74
C SER A 83 5.77 -2.67 -3.65
N ALA A 84 6.18 -3.82 -3.09
CA ALA A 84 5.51 -4.46 -1.98
C ALA A 84 5.43 -3.55 -0.74
N GLY A 85 6.56 -2.93 -0.40
CA GLY A 85 6.63 -2.02 0.74
C GLY A 85 5.76 -0.78 0.58
N LEU A 86 5.75 -0.19 -0.62
CA LEU A 86 4.88 0.95 -0.92
C LEU A 86 3.39 0.59 -0.85
N GLN A 87 3.00 -0.60 -1.31
CA GLN A 87 1.61 -1.07 -1.18
C GLN A 87 1.22 -1.25 0.29
N GLY A 88 2.06 -1.93 1.08
CA GLY A 88 1.82 -2.11 2.52
C GLY A 88 1.77 -0.79 3.28
N PHE A 89 2.60 0.19 2.91
CA PHE A 89 2.58 1.52 3.50
C PHE A 89 1.32 2.32 3.12
N LEU A 90 0.93 2.33 1.84
CA LEU A 90 -0.21 3.13 1.39
C LEU A 90 -1.55 2.58 1.86
N PHE A 91 -1.70 1.25 1.89
CA PHE A 91 -2.99 0.61 2.16
C PHE A 91 -3.01 -0.23 3.45
N GLY A 92 -1.94 -0.20 4.24
CA GLY A 92 -1.85 -0.96 5.48
C GLY A 92 -2.00 -2.46 5.24
N THR A 93 -2.78 -3.13 6.08
CA THR A 93 -2.98 -4.59 6.03
C THR A 93 -3.65 -5.05 4.72
N LEU A 94 -4.46 -4.22 4.08
CA LEU A 94 -5.03 -4.52 2.76
C LEU A 94 -3.93 -4.59 1.70
N GLY A 95 -2.96 -3.68 1.76
CA GLY A 95 -1.79 -3.71 0.88
C GLY A 95 -0.92 -4.94 1.11
N LEU A 96 -0.74 -5.37 2.36
CA LEU A 96 -0.02 -6.61 2.67
C LEU A 96 -0.73 -7.86 2.12
N TYR A 97 -2.06 -7.92 2.22
CA TYR A 97 -2.84 -9.03 1.67
C TYR A 97 -2.74 -9.09 0.13
N ASP A 98 -2.81 -7.94 -0.53
CA ASP A 98 -2.63 -7.83 -1.98
C ASP A 98 -1.23 -8.30 -2.43
N VAL A 99 -0.17 -7.87 -1.72
CA VAL A 99 1.20 -8.35 -1.94
C VAL A 99 1.28 -9.86 -1.79
N TYR A 100 0.63 -10.43 -0.78
CA TYR A 100 0.63 -11.87 -0.53
C TYR A 100 0.07 -12.66 -1.73
N LEU A 101 -1.04 -12.20 -2.32
CA LEU A 101 -1.62 -12.83 -3.50
C LEU A 101 -0.71 -12.69 -4.72
N GLN A 102 -0.22 -11.48 -5.01
CA GLN A 102 0.62 -11.21 -6.19
C GLN A 102 1.94 -11.98 -6.16
N VAL A 103 2.54 -12.16 -4.97
CA VAL A 103 3.75 -12.96 -4.79
C VAL A 103 3.49 -14.45 -5.06
N GLN A 104 2.32 -14.97 -4.68
CA GLN A 104 1.95 -16.35 -5.00
C GLN A 104 1.74 -16.54 -6.49
N ASP A 105 1.01 -15.63 -7.13
CA ASP A 105 0.76 -15.69 -8.57
C ASP A 105 2.07 -15.59 -9.37
N ALA A 106 2.98 -14.70 -8.98
CA ALA A 106 4.30 -14.57 -9.59
C ALA A 106 5.13 -15.85 -9.44
N THR A 107 5.10 -16.46 -8.27
CA THR A 107 5.82 -17.72 -8.00
C THR A 107 5.21 -18.90 -8.78
N ALA A 108 3.89 -18.98 -8.86
CA ALA A 108 3.17 -19.99 -9.63
C ALA A 108 3.44 -19.85 -11.13
N ALA A 109 3.42 -18.62 -11.65
CA ALA A 109 3.75 -18.33 -13.05
C ALA A 109 5.22 -18.69 -13.38
N ALA A 110 6.16 -18.45 -12.46
CA ALA A 110 7.56 -18.83 -12.62
C ALA A 110 7.78 -20.35 -12.58
N ALA A 111 6.92 -21.10 -11.89
CA ALA A 111 6.98 -22.56 -11.81
C ALA A 111 6.27 -23.28 -12.98
N ALA A 112 5.46 -22.57 -13.77
CA ALA A 112 4.78 -23.16 -14.92
C ALA A 112 5.82 -23.53 -16.00
N PRO A 113 5.87 -24.80 -16.46
CA PRO A 113 6.80 -25.19 -17.51
C PRO A 113 6.48 -24.42 -18.79
N ALA A 114 7.51 -23.86 -19.44
CA ALA A 114 7.39 -23.24 -20.74
C ALA A 114 6.71 -24.22 -21.71
N ALA A 115 5.44 -23.99 -22.01
CA ALA A 115 4.64 -24.90 -22.80
C ALA A 115 5.20 -24.97 -24.23
N SER A 116 5.98 -26.03 -24.49
CA SER A 116 6.08 -26.77 -25.75
C SER A 116 6.10 -25.92 -27.04
N GLY A 117 7.16 -25.14 -27.23
CA GLY A 117 7.55 -24.59 -28.52
C GLY A 117 8.31 -25.61 -29.37
N LYS A 118 7.73 -26.78 -29.63
CA LYS A 118 8.15 -27.68 -30.72
C LYS A 118 6.94 -27.97 -31.60
N ARG A 119 6.59 -27.02 -32.46
CA ARG A 119 5.92 -27.37 -33.72
C ARG A 119 7.02 -27.70 -34.73
N LYS A 120 7.04 -28.98 -35.10
CA LYS A 120 7.81 -29.51 -36.24
C LYS A 120 7.30 -28.90 -37.54
#